data_AF-A0A2N9LPX9-F1
#
_entry.id   AF-A0A2N9LPX9-F1
#
_cell.length_a   1.000
_cell.length_b   1.000
_cell.length_c   1.000
_cell.angle_alpha   90.00
_cell.angle_beta   90.00
_cell.angle_gamma   90.00
#
_symmetry.space_group_name_H-M   'P 1'
#
loop_
_entity.id
_entity.type
_entity.pdbx_description
1 polymer ?
#
loop_
_entity_poly.entity_id
_entity_poly.type
_entity_poly.pdbx_seq_one_letter_code
_entity_poly.pdbx_strand_id
1 'polypeptide(L)'
;MSTPRSTTERTNRKAISEALLAEKLGLNDSWIERWEENGAWREESCAPDQLPEFIRQKLNRGELKEVEEKVDQLVAAGCQRSVVYFCLQQLSPAAEWSRSGGHLEGVQAQQGEELASQKQKRAIATREDMATVASNARAARKEIHRHKYELSFTAEALRCALPVGFSTSAENPEDALLLLESALSWVAKLADAYATPMVSTLIKSKGLLYLAMYVGRHADERKLCGQRTDSVLADSKKASGDRRARRTHLPAANVLVNLLSMIMGADQSWSPSELKEKVKSFRQDYPRLYRLLEMKLAELHKFASR
;
A
#
# COMPACT_ATOMS: atom_id res chain seq x y z
N MET A 1 -35.18 -30.63 0.99
CA MET A 1 -35.35 -29.47 0.09
C MET A 1 -34.07 -28.67 0.11
N SER A 2 -33.27 -28.79 -0.95
CA SER A 2 -31.94 -28.20 -1.05
C SER A 2 -32.05 -26.88 -1.79
N THR A 3 -31.76 -25.78 -1.11
CA THR A 3 -31.61 -24.48 -1.76
C THR A 3 -30.29 -24.46 -2.52
N PRO A 4 -30.29 -24.08 -3.82
CA PRO A 4 -29.06 -23.99 -4.58
C PRO A 4 -28.25 -22.81 -4.07
N ARG A 5 -26.99 -23.07 -3.70
CA ARG A 5 -25.98 -22.03 -3.46
C ARG A 5 -25.90 -21.18 -4.71
N SER A 6 -26.35 -19.94 -4.60
CA SER A 6 -26.05 -18.88 -5.57
C SER A 6 -24.52 -18.78 -5.67
N THR A 7 -23.97 -19.42 -6.71
CA THR A 7 -22.70 -19.05 -7.30
C THR A 7 -22.89 -17.64 -7.83
N THR A 8 -22.75 -16.67 -6.93
CA THR A 8 -22.40 -15.31 -7.33
C THR A 8 -21.12 -15.47 -8.13
N GLU A 9 -21.26 -15.35 -9.45
CA GLU A 9 -20.13 -15.14 -10.34
C GLU A 9 -19.20 -14.17 -9.61
N ARG A 10 -18.00 -14.65 -9.29
CA ARG A 10 -16.86 -13.77 -9.06
C ARG A 10 -16.73 -12.99 -10.37
N THR A 11 -17.50 -11.92 -10.47
CA THR A 11 -17.30 -10.86 -11.44
C THR A 11 -15.81 -10.62 -11.38
N ASN A 12 -15.12 -10.83 -12.50
CA ASN A 12 -13.70 -10.57 -12.64
C ASN A 12 -13.46 -9.10 -12.28
N ARG A 13 -13.33 -8.82 -10.98
CA ARG A 13 -12.98 -7.54 -10.40
C ARG A 13 -11.53 -7.34 -10.81
N LYS A 14 -11.34 -6.72 -11.98
CA LYS A 14 -10.02 -6.58 -12.61
C LYS A 14 -9.04 -6.04 -11.57
N ALA A 15 -7.96 -6.79 -11.37
CA ALA A 15 -6.93 -6.50 -10.39
C ALA A 15 -6.34 -5.10 -10.67
N ILE A 16 -6.09 -4.35 -9.60
CA ILE A 16 -5.25 -3.15 -9.67
C ILE A 16 -3.92 -3.60 -10.28
N SER A 17 -3.39 -2.84 -11.25
CA SER A 17 -2.11 -3.21 -11.86
C SER A 17 -1.04 -3.34 -10.77
N GLU A 18 -0.18 -4.36 -10.88
CA GLU A 18 0.89 -4.57 -9.89
C GLU A 18 1.78 -3.33 -9.77
N ALA A 19 2.02 -2.62 -10.87
CA ALA A 19 2.81 -1.39 -10.90
C ALA A 19 2.19 -0.27 -10.06
N LEU A 20 0.90 0.01 -10.24
CA LEU A 20 0.19 1.01 -9.45
C LEU A 20 0.15 0.59 -7.97
N LEU A 21 -0.03 -0.70 -7.71
CA LEU A 21 -0.03 -1.19 -6.35
C LEU A 21 1.35 -1.11 -5.67
N ALA A 22 2.44 -1.34 -6.42
CA ALA A 22 3.81 -1.14 -5.93
C ALA A 22 4.08 0.32 -5.56
N GLU A 23 3.66 1.25 -6.42
CA GLU A 23 3.71 2.69 -6.16
C GLU A 23 2.92 3.05 -4.89
N LYS A 24 1.66 2.61 -4.79
CA LYS A 24 0.81 2.86 -3.61
C LYS A 24 1.29 2.14 -2.35
N LEU A 25 2.26 1.24 -2.44
CA LEU A 25 2.91 0.62 -1.30
C LEU A 25 4.31 1.22 -1.03
N GLY A 26 4.76 2.23 -1.78
CA GLY A 26 6.14 2.73 -1.65
C GLY A 26 7.17 1.61 -1.85
N LEU A 27 6.83 0.58 -2.63
CA LEU A 27 7.75 -0.50 -2.98
C LEU A 27 8.68 -0.10 -4.12
N ASN A 28 8.41 1.03 -4.78
CA ASN A 28 9.33 1.62 -5.76
C ASN A 28 10.42 2.44 -5.07
N ASP A 29 10.17 2.93 -3.85
CA ASP A 29 11.09 3.81 -3.13
C ASP A 29 12.22 3.02 -2.48
N SER A 30 13.44 3.56 -2.52
CA SER A 30 14.57 3.00 -1.77
C SER A 30 14.32 3.15 -0.27
N TRP A 31 14.41 2.05 0.49
CA TRP A 31 14.29 2.11 1.97
C TRP A 31 15.65 2.22 2.66
N ILE A 32 16.71 1.96 1.88
CA ILE A 32 18.09 2.22 2.24
C ILE A 32 18.62 3.07 1.10
N GLU A 33 18.85 4.34 1.37
CA GLU A 33 19.46 5.26 0.44
C GLU A 33 20.96 4.99 0.39
N ARG A 34 21.50 4.90 -0.82
CA ARG A 34 22.91 4.65 -1.07
C ARG A 34 23.42 5.73 -1.99
N TRP A 35 24.43 6.49 -1.55
CA TRP A 35 25.05 7.53 -2.36
C TRP A 35 26.55 7.57 -2.13
N GLU A 36 27.25 8.19 -3.08
CA GLU A 36 28.70 8.41 -2.97
C GLU A 36 28.95 9.82 -2.44
N GLU A 37 29.74 9.93 -1.37
CA GLU A 37 30.16 11.19 -0.79
C GLU A 37 31.69 11.17 -0.65
N ASN A 38 32.37 12.07 -1.35
CA ASN A 38 33.84 12.20 -1.33
C ASN A 38 34.59 10.89 -1.66
N GLY A 39 34.09 10.09 -2.61
CA GLY A 39 34.71 8.82 -3.00
C GLY A 39 34.43 7.63 -2.06
N ALA A 40 33.60 7.83 -1.04
CA ALA A 40 33.14 6.78 -0.13
C ALA A 40 31.64 6.53 -0.30
N TRP A 41 31.26 5.25 -0.33
CA TRP A 41 29.85 4.86 -0.33
C TRP A 41 29.24 5.06 1.06
N ARG A 42 28.17 5.84 1.13
CA ARG A 42 27.32 6.04 2.30
C ARG A 42 26.02 5.28 2.10
N GLU A 43 25.52 4.71 3.19
CA GLU A 43 24.21 4.07 3.25
C GLU A 43 23.44 4.63 4.45
N GLU A 44 22.21 5.09 4.24
CA GLU A 44 21.30 5.53 5.31
C GLU A 44 19.95 4.81 5.19
N SER A 45 19.40 4.40 6.32
CA SER A 45 18.13 3.65 6.37
C SER A 45 16.98 4.59 6.70
N CYS A 46 15.88 4.47 5.95
CA CYS A 46 14.63 5.19 6.23
C CYS A 46 13.90 4.67 7.49
N ALA A 47 14.41 3.61 8.13
CA ALA A 47 13.83 3.11 9.38
C ALA A 47 14.14 4.06 10.55
N PRO A 48 13.11 4.60 11.23
CA PRO A 48 13.33 5.53 12.33
C PRO A 48 13.95 4.84 13.55
N ASP A 49 14.73 5.59 14.32
CA ASP A 49 15.34 5.19 15.58
C ASP A 49 14.38 5.30 16.78
N GLN A 50 13.34 6.13 16.63
CA GLN A 50 12.34 6.41 17.67
C GLN A 50 10.94 5.96 17.26
N LEU A 51 10.09 5.76 18.27
CA LEU A 51 8.68 5.47 18.06
C LEU A 51 8.02 6.57 17.19
N PRO A 52 7.23 6.18 16.17
CA PRO A 52 6.52 7.12 15.31
C PRO A 52 5.81 8.25 16.05
N GLU A 53 5.97 9.47 15.57
CA GLU A 53 5.46 10.66 16.23
C GLU A 53 3.93 10.64 16.38
N PHE A 54 3.21 10.11 15.38
CA PHE A 54 1.75 9.98 15.45
C PHE A 54 1.28 9.07 16.61
N ILE A 55 2.12 8.13 17.06
CA ILE A 55 1.84 7.28 18.22
C ILE A 55 2.16 8.08 19.50
N ARG A 56 3.32 8.75 19.54
CA ARG A 56 3.75 9.60 20.66
C ARG A 56 2.76 10.72 20.99
N GLN A 57 2.14 11.31 19.97
CA GLN A 57 1.15 12.38 20.13
C GLN A 57 -0.24 11.86 20.52
N LYS A 58 -0.58 10.61 20.15
CA LYS A 58 -1.91 10.04 20.35
C LYS A 58 -2.08 9.39 21.73
N LEU A 59 -1.01 8.79 22.27
CA LEU A 59 -1.06 7.97 23.48
C LEU A 59 -0.52 8.71 24.70
N ASN A 60 -1.07 8.41 25.87
CA ASN A 60 -0.55 8.93 27.13
C ASN A 60 0.74 8.21 27.55
N ARG A 61 1.44 8.71 28.58
CA ARG A 61 2.73 8.16 29.03
C ARG A 61 2.66 6.68 29.46
N GLY A 62 1.54 6.24 30.04
CA GLY A 62 1.34 4.85 30.44
C GLY A 62 1.18 3.93 29.22
N GLU A 63 0.31 4.32 28.30
CA GLU A 63 0.07 3.62 27.03
C GLU A 63 1.33 3.55 26.16
N LEU A 64 2.12 4.63 26.11
CA LEU A 64 3.41 4.63 25.39
C LEU A 64 4.37 3.60 25.96
N LYS A 65 4.43 3.49 27.30
CA LYS A 65 5.25 2.48 27.95
C LYS A 65 4.79 1.06 27.60
N GLU A 66 3.47 0.82 27.58
CA GLU A 66 2.92 -0.48 27.18
C GLU A 66 3.23 -0.81 25.72
N VAL A 67 3.16 0.17 24.81
CA VAL A 67 3.56 0.01 23.41
C VAL A 67 5.04 -0.38 23.30
N GLU A 68 5.93 0.33 24.00
CA GLU A 68 7.36 0.01 24.01
C GLU A 68 7.63 -1.38 24.61
N GLU A 69 6.93 -1.77 25.69
CA GLU A 69 7.05 -3.11 26.26
C GLU A 69 6.62 -4.21 25.26
N LYS A 70 5.65 -3.94 24.38
CA LYS A 70 5.29 -4.86 23.28
C LYS A 70 6.32 -4.86 22.17
N VAL A 71 6.90 -3.71 21.85
CA VAL A 71 8.03 -3.64 20.90
C VAL A 71 9.22 -4.43 21.45
N ASP A 72 9.53 -4.31 22.74
CA ASP A 72 10.58 -5.07 23.42
C ASP A 72 10.34 -6.58 23.35
N GLN A 73 9.09 -7.03 23.49
CA GLN A 73 8.72 -8.43 23.31
C GLN A 73 9.00 -8.92 21.88
N LEU A 74 8.69 -8.10 20.86
CA LEU A 74 9.02 -8.42 19.47
C LEU A 74 10.54 -8.45 19.24
N VAL A 75 11.28 -7.53 19.86
CA VAL A 75 12.74 -7.48 19.77
C VAL A 75 13.39 -8.71 20.42
N ALA A 76 12.93 -9.08 21.62
CA ALA A 76 13.38 -10.30 22.29
C ALA A 76 13.11 -11.58 21.47
N ALA A 77 12.07 -11.54 20.64
CA ALA A 77 11.75 -12.62 19.71
C ALA A 77 12.60 -12.64 18.42
N GLY A 78 13.40 -11.62 18.15
CA GLY A 78 14.29 -11.56 16.99
C GLY A 78 14.00 -10.43 15.99
N CYS A 79 13.01 -9.57 16.24
CA CYS A 79 12.79 -8.39 15.42
C CYS A 79 13.81 -7.27 15.73
N GLN A 80 14.14 -6.46 14.74
CA GLN A 80 14.85 -5.17 14.92
C GLN A 80 13.88 -4.04 15.26
N ARG A 81 14.19 -3.26 16.30
CA ARG A 81 13.34 -2.17 16.80
C ARG A 81 13.03 -1.11 15.75
N SER A 82 14.05 -0.60 15.06
CA SER A 82 13.89 0.41 14.00
C SER A 82 12.97 -0.06 12.87
N VAL A 83 13.05 -1.33 12.50
CA VAL A 83 12.17 -1.92 11.49
C VAL A 83 10.74 -2.11 12.01
N VAL A 84 10.56 -2.42 13.29
CA VAL A 84 9.22 -2.39 13.92
C VAL A 84 8.66 -0.97 13.85
N TYR A 85 9.43 0.06 14.22
CA TYR A 85 8.99 1.45 14.12
C TYR A 85 8.69 1.87 12.67
N PHE A 86 9.49 1.45 11.69
CA PHE A 86 9.22 1.63 10.27
C PHE A 86 7.87 1.01 9.88
N CYS A 87 7.59 -0.23 10.30
CA CYS A 87 6.32 -0.89 10.04
C CYS A 87 5.14 -0.18 10.74
N LEU A 88 5.34 0.35 11.95
CA LEU A 88 4.34 1.14 12.66
C LEU A 88 4.08 2.48 11.98
N GLN A 89 5.10 3.14 11.41
CA GLN A 89 4.95 4.37 10.62
C GLN A 89 4.00 4.17 9.42
N GLN A 90 3.95 2.96 8.86
CA GLN A 90 3.02 2.62 7.78
C GLN A 90 1.55 2.63 8.22
N LEU A 91 1.26 2.61 9.52
CA LEU A 91 -0.09 2.76 10.08
C LEU A 91 -0.50 4.22 10.29
N SER A 92 0.40 5.18 10.05
CA SER A 92 0.12 6.60 10.26
C SER A 92 -0.95 7.13 9.29
N PRO A 93 -1.72 8.16 9.69
CA PRO A 93 -2.63 8.85 8.79
C PRO A 93 -1.91 9.44 7.56
N ALA A 94 -0.67 9.90 7.72
CA ALA A 94 0.15 10.42 6.62
C ALA A 94 0.49 9.34 5.59
N ALA A 95 0.87 8.15 6.06
CA ALA A 95 1.12 7.01 5.19
C ALA A 95 -0.19 6.54 4.52
N GLU A 96 -1.31 6.46 5.25
CA GLU A 96 -2.62 6.16 4.65
C GLU A 96 -3.03 7.17 3.58
N TRP A 97 -2.80 8.46 3.82
CA TRP A 97 -3.09 9.55 2.88
C TRP A 97 -2.25 9.43 1.61
N SER A 98 -0.94 9.20 1.75
CA SER A 98 -0.01 9.03 0.61
C SER A 98 -0.41 7.82 -0.24
N ARG A 99 -0.69 6.67 0.41
CA ARG A 99 -1.17 5.46 -0.29
C ARG A 99 -2.53 5.67 -0.96
N SER A 100 -3.36 6.57 -0.43
CA SER A 100 -4.65 6.96 -1.03
C SER A 100 -4.53 7.92 -2.20
N GLY A 101 -3.31 8.28 -2.63
CA GLY A 101 -3.05 9.19 -3.74
C GLY A 101 -2.89 10.66 -3.35
N GLY A 102 -2.67 10.95 -2.06
CA GLY A 102 -2.25 12.27 -1.62
C GLY A 102 -0.82 12.58 -2.04
N HIS A 103 -0.57 13.78 -2.54
CA HIS A 103 0.76 14.29 -2.86
C HIS A 103 0.87 15.77 -2.44
N LEU A 104 2.05 16.18 -1.98
CA LEU A 104 2.36 17.57 -1.70
C LEU A 104 2.86 18.21 -2.99
N GLU A 105 2.01 18.97 -3.68
CA GLU A 105 2.51 19.85 -4.74
C GLU A 105 3.25 21.01 -4.07
N GLY A 106 4.56 21.07 -4.30
CA GLY A 106 5.34 22.26 -3.97
C GLY A 106 4.87 23.40 -4.87
N VAL A 107 3.96 24.23 -4.35
CA VAL A 107 3.64 25.50 -5.00
C VAL A 107 4.94 26.30 -5.00
N GLN A 108 5.48 26.64 -6.18
CA GLN A 108 6.62 27.53 -6.27
C GLN A 108 6.24 28.85 -5.60
N ALA A 109 6.71 29.04 -4.36
CA ALA A 109 6.68 30.35 -3.72
C ALA A 109 7.61 31.26 -4.54
N GLN A 110 7.08 32.38 -5.01
CA GLN A 110 7.94 33.48 -5.47
C GLN A 110 8.87 33.84 -4.31
N GLN A 111 10.13 34.10 -4.64
CA GLN A 111 11.26 34.24 -3.71
C GLN A 111 10.88 34.90 -2.36
N GLY A 112 11.04 34.15 -1.26
CA GLY A 112 11.05 34.69 0.10
C GLY A 112 9.94 34.21 1.05
N GLU A 113 8.91 33.51 0.56
CA GLU A 113 7.86 32.94 1.42
C GLU A 113 8.03 31.43 1.63
N GLU A 114 7.83 30.98 2.88
CA GLU A 114 7.81 29.57 3.25
C GLU A 114 6.86 28.80 2.34
N LEU A 115 7.34 27.67 1.81
CA LEU A 115 6.57 26.74 0.98
C LEU A 115 5.31 26.30 1.71
N ALA A 116 4.19 26.98 1.48
CA ALA A 116 2.88 26.54 1.91
C ALA A 116 2.53 25.26 1.14
N SER A 117 2.84 24.11 1.73
CA SER A 117 2.59 22.80 1.14
C SER A 117 1.07 22.58 1.10
N GLN A 118 0.45 22.85 -0.05
CA GLN A 118 -0.99 22.64 -0.21
C GLN A 118 -1.25 21.14 -0.37
N LYS A 119 -1.95 20.54 0.61
CA LYS A 119 -2.38 19.14 0.54
C LYS A 119 -3.42 18.99 -0.57
N GLN A 120 -3.00 18.66 -1.79
CA GLN A 120 -3.92 18.27 -2.84
C GLN A 120 -4.10 16.74 -2.83
N LYS A 121 -5.37 16.32 -2.83
CA LYS A 121 -5.74 14.94 -3.09
C LYS A 121 -6.06 14.86 -4.57
N ARG A 122 -5.19 14.28 -5.41
CA ARG A 122 -5.60 13.88 -6.76
C ARG A 122 -6.68 12.82 -6.58
N ALA A 123 -7.94 13.22 -6.73
CA ALA A 123 -9.05 12.30 -6.63
C ALA A 123 -8.85 11.23 -7.72
N ILE A 124 -8.84 9.97 -7.29
CA ILE A 124 -8.86 8.86 -8.23
C ILE A 124 -10.16 8.98 -9.01
N ALA A 125 -10.07 8.94 -10.34
CA ALA A 125 -11.22 9.06 -11.22
C ALA A 125 -12.33 8.09 -10.76
N THR A 126 -13.53 8.60 -10.62
CA THR A 126 -14.70 7.79 -10.34
C THR A 126 -15.11 7.02 -11.61
N ARG A 127 -15.99 6.04 -11.44
CA ARG A 127 -16.62 5.37 -12.59
C ARG A 127 -17.41 6.37 -13.45
N GLU A 128 -17.96 7.41 -12.85
CA GLU A 128 -18.71 8.46 -13.54
C GLU A 128 -17.79 9.37 -14.35
N ASP A 129 -16.64 9.74 -13.80
CA ASP A 129 -15.61 10.50 -14.53
C ASP A 129 -15.14 9.73 -15.77
N MET A 130 -14.87 8.43 -15.62
CA MET A 130 -14.45 7.59 -16.74
C MET A 130 -15.58 7.28 -17.72
N ALA A 131 -16.83 7.19 -17.27
CA ALA A 131 -17.99 7.12 -18.16
C ALA A 131 -18.11 8.40 -19.02
N THR A 132 -17.81 9.55 -18.44
CA THR A 132 -17.77 10.84 -19.16
C THR A 132 -16.66 10.83 -20.23
N VAL A 133 -15.47 10.34 -19.89
CA VAL A 133 -14.37 10.16 -20.86
C VAL A 133 -14.80 9.22 -22.01
N ALA A 134 -15.43 8.09 -21.69
CA ALA A 134 -15.92 7.16 -22.70
C ALA A 134 -16.98 7.79 -23.61
N SER A 135 -17.91 8.55 -23.04
CA SER A 135 -18.94 9.28 -23.80
C SER A 135 -18.32 10.30 -24.75
N ASN A 136 -17.41 11.13 -24.23
CA ASN A 136 -16.74 12.18 -25.00
C ASN A 136 -15.89 11.59 -26.13
N ALA A 137 -15.16 10.50 -25.88
CA ALA A 137 -14.38 9.82 -26.92
C ALA A 137 -15.26 9.28 -28.05
N ARG A 138 -16.44 8.69 -27.72
CA ARG A 138 -17.41 8.25 -28.74
C ARG A 138 -18.04 9.41 -29.49
N ALA A 139 -18.37 10.51 -28.81
CA ALA A 139 -18.93 11.70 -29.43
C ALA A 139 -17.92 12.33 -30.41
N ALA A 140 -16.67 12.53 -29.99
CA ALA A 140 -15.60 13.05 -30.83
C ALA A 140 -15.38 12.17 -32.07
N ARG A 141 -15.35 10.83 -31.89
CA ARG A 141 -15.25 9.89 -33.02
C ARG A 141 -16.39 10.07 -34.01
N LYS A 142 -17.62 10.22 -33.52
CA LYS A 142 -18.81 10.38 -34.38
C LYS A 142 -18.77 11.67 -35.19
N GLU A 143 -18.33 12.78 -34.58
CA GLU A 143 -18.18 14.06 -35.29
C GLU A 143 -17.06 14.01 -36.33
N ILE A 144 -15.91 13.41 -36.00
CA ILE A 144 -14.81 13.20 -36.96
C ILE A 144 -15.29 12.35 -38.14
N HIS A 145 -15.99 11.25 -37.87
CA HIS A 145 -16.51 10.37 -38.91
C HIS A 145 -17.52 11.08 -39.82
N ARG A 146 -18.41 11.90 -39.24
CA ARG A 146 -19.40 12.68 -39.99
C ARG A 146 -18.74 13.65 -40.97
N HIS A 147 -17.65 14.28 -40.56
CA HIS A 147 -16.93 15.31 -41.33
C HIS A 147 -15.64 14.80 -41.98
N LYS A 148 -15.50 13.48 -42.13
CA LYS A 148 -14.27 12.85 -42.61
C LYS A 148 -13.88 13.38 -43.99
N TYR A 149 -14.84 13.49 -44.90
CA TYR A 149 -14.59 13.95 -46.27
C TYR A 149 -14.09 15.40 -46.33
N GLU A 150 -14.74 16.30 -45.59
CA GLU A 150 -14.35 17.71 -45.54
C GLU A 150 -12.97 17.90 -44.91
N LEU A 151 -12.66 17.11 -43.87
CA LEU A 151 -11.36 17.12 -43.20
C LEU A 151 -10.25 16.59 -44.11
N SER A 152 -10.46 15.46 -44.79
CA SER A 152 -9.50 14.92 -45.78
C SER A 152 -9.26 15.90 -46.91
N PHE A 153 -10.34 16.44 -47.49
CA PHE A 153 -10.27 17.40 -48.59
C PHE A 153 -9.47 18.66 -48.18
N THR A 154 -9.74 19.19 -46.99
CA THR A 154 -9.04 20.37 -46.49
C THR A 154 -7.56 20.07 -46.22
N ALA A 155 -7.24 18.90 -45.65
CA ALA A 155 -5.86 18.49 -45.39
C ALA A 155 -5.04 18.34 -46.68
N GLU A 156 -5.65 17.78 -47.74
CA GLU A 156 -5.04 17.68 -49.06
C GLU A 156 -4.86 19.06 -49.72
N ALA A 157 -5.90 19.90 -49.68
CA ALA A 157 -5.88 21.24 -50.25
C ALA A 157 -4.82 22.15 -49.60
N LEU A 158 -4.66 22.06 -48.29
CA LEU A 158 -3.69 22.83 -47.52
C LEU A 158 -2.30 22.18 -47.44
N ARG A 159 -2.15 20.95 -47.96
CA ARG A 159 -0.93 20.13 -47.82
C ARG A 159 -0.41 20.11 -46.39
N CYS A 160 -1.32 19.99 -45.42
CA CYS A 160 -0.96 20.01 -44.01
C CYS A 160 -0.07 18.80 -43.69
N ALA A 161 1.09 19.05 -43.09
CA ALA A 161 1.93 17.99 -42.59
C ALA A 161 1.23 17.24 -41.44
N LEU A 162 1.35 15.92 -41.43
CA LEU A 162 0.85 15.11 -40.33
C LEU A 162 1.61 15.42 -39.03
N PRO A 163 0.95 15.40 -37.86
CA PRO A 163 1.62 15.54 -36.59
C PRO A 163 2.67 14.42 -36.39
N VAL A 164 3.77 14.74 -35.70
CA VAL A 164 4.96 13.88 -35.54
C VAL A 164 4.65 12.44 -35.05
N GLY A 165 3.55 12.24 -34.32
CA GLY A 165 3.11 10.91 -33.86
C GLY A 165 2.34 10.07 -34.89
N PHE A 166 1.83 10.67 -35.97
CA PHE A 166 1.08 10.00 -37.04
C PHE A 166 1.98 9.66 -38.24
N SER A 167 3.03 10.44 -38.49
CA SER A 167 3.93 10.32 -39.64
C SER A 167 4.72 9.00 -39.71
N THR A 168 4.71 8.19 -38.63
CA THR A 168 5.35 6.87 -38.57
C THR A 168 4.44 5.73 -39.02
N SER A 169 3.13 5.97 -39.19
CA SER A 169 2.14 4.91 -39.47
C SER A 169 1.03 5.29 -40.46
N ALA A 170 0.84 6.57 -40.76
CA ALA A 170 -0.14 7.06 -41.73
C ALA A 170 0.58 7.79 -42.87
N GLU A 171 0.28 7.40 -44.11
CA GLU A 171 0.91 7.97 -45.31
C GLU A 171 0.08 9.11 -45.91
N ASN A 172 -1.23 9.16 -45.62
CA ASN A 172 -2.16 10.15 -46.13
C ASN A 172 -3.14 10.65 -45.03
N PRO A 173 -3.88 11.75 -45.29
CA PRO A 173 -4.85 12.30 -44.33
C PRO A 173 -5.97 11.32 -43.94
N GLU A 174 -6.41 10.45 -44.85
CA GLU A 174 -7.46 9.47 -44.56
C GLU A 174 -7.01 8.42 -43.55
N ASP A 175 -5.77 7.92 -43.69
CA ASP A 175 -5.15 6.97 -42.79
C ASP A 175 -4.99 7.56 -41.38
N ALA A 176 -4.62 8.84 -41.31
CA ALA A 176 -4.49 9.55 -40.04
C ALA A 176 -5.86 9.72 -39.35
N LEU A 177 -6.92 10.06 -40.10
CA LEU A 177 -8.28 10.13 -39.57
C LEU A 177 -8.77 8.75 -39.10
N LEU A 178 -8.46 7.69 -39.84
CA LEU A 178 -8.81 6.31 -39.45
C LEU A 178 -8.07 5.87 -38.18
N LEU A 179 -6.79 6.22 -38.05
CA LEU A 179 -6.01 5.95 -36.84
C LEU A 179 -6.58 6.70 -35.63
N LEU A 180 -6.99 7.96 -35.82
CA LEU A 180 -7.61 8.77 -34.78
C LEU A 180 -8.96 8.17 -34.32
N GLU A 181 -9.83 7.77 -35.26
CA GLU A 181 -11.08 7.08 -34.92
C GLU A 181 -10.85 5.77 -34.16
N SER A 182 -9.80 5.03 -34.54
CA SER A 182 -9.39 3.78 -33.88
C SER A 182 -8.87 4.04 -32.47
N ALA A 183 -8.04 5.09 -32.30
CA ALA A 183 -7.54 5.52 -31.00
C ALA A 183 -8.67 5.96 -30.06
N LEU A 184 -9.62 6.76 -30.55
CA LEU A 184 -10.80 7.18 -29.77
C LEU A 184 -11.67 5.99 -29.36
N SER A 185 -11.81 4.99 -30.23
CA SER A 185 -12.50 3.73 -29.90
C SER A 185 -11.77 2.94 -28.83
N TRP A 186 -10.44 2.92 -28.87
CA TRP A 186 -9.62 2.27 -27.85
C TRP A 186 -9.71 3.01 -26.50
N VAL A 187 -9.65 4.34 -26.50
CA VAL A 187 -9.83 5.18 -25.30
C VAL A 187 -11.21 4.93 -24.68
N ALA A 188 -12.28 4.90 -25.48
CA ALA A 188 -13.62 4.59 -24.96
C ALA A 188 -13.69 3.21 -24.31
N LYS A 189 -13.09 2.18 -24.95
CA LYS A 189 -13.02 0.82 -24.37
C LYS A 189 -12.22 0.77 -23.07
N LEU A 190 -11.09 1.48 -22.99
CA LEU A 190 -10.31 1.58 -21.76
C LEU A 190 -11.09 2.26 -20.64
N ALA A 191 -11.78 3.34 -20.96
CA ALA A 191 -12.59 4.10 -20.03
C ALA A 191 -13.81 3.30 -19.53
N ASP A 192 -14.50 2.55 -20.39
CA ASP A 192 -15.57 1.63 -19.99
C ASP A 192 -15.05 0.47 -19.12
N ALA A 193 -13.85 -0.02 -19.44
CA ALA A 193 -13.19 -1.09 -18.71
C ALA A 193 -12.60 -0.62 -17.37
N TYR A 194 -12.62 0.68 -17.09
CA TYR A 194 -12.13 1.24 -15.85
C TYR A 194 -12.99 0.76 -14.68
N ALA A 195 -12.35 0.04 -13.76
CA ALA A 195 -12.90 -0.23 -12.44
C ALA A 195 -12.22 0.71 -11.46
N THR A 196 -13.02 1.48 -10.71
CA THR A 196 -12.48 2.29 -9.61
C THR A 196 -11.71 1.34 -8.69
N PRO A 197 -10.38 1.51 -8.55
CA PRO A 197 -9.60 0.61 -7.73
C PRO A 197 -10.16 0.68 -6.31
N MET A 198 -10.31 -0.47 -5.63
CA MET A 198 -10.95 -0.60 -4.32
C MET A 198 -10.05 -0.05 -3.20
N VAL A 199 -9.55 1.16 -3.41
CA VAL A 199 -8.45 1.85 -2.74
C VAL A 199 -8.73 1.97 -1.27
N SER A 200 -9.95 2.31 -0.85
CA SER A 200 -10.29 2.46 0.57
C SER A 200 -10.05 1.18 1.40
N THR A 201 -10.54 0.02 0.94
CA THR A 201 -10.36 -1.26 1.65
C THR A 201 -8.96 -1.82 1.46
N LEU A 202 -8.38 -1.62 0.28
CA LEU A 202 -7.05 -2.11 -0.05
C LEU A 202 -5.97 -1.31 0.71
N ILE A 203 -6.13 0.00 0.93
CA ILE A 203 -5.09 0.90 1.49
C ILE A 203 -5.14 1.01 3.01
N LYS A 204 -6.34 1.05 3.62
CA LYS A 204 -6.49 0.98 5.09
C LYS A 204 -5.86 -0.28 5.66
N SER A 205 -5.96 -1.36 4.90
CA SER A 205 -5.66 -2.70 5.35
C SER A 205 -4.19 -3.09 5.06
N LYS A 206 -3.45 -2.27 4.29
CA LYS A 206 -2.11 -2.58 3.78
C LYS A 206 -0.94 -2.13 4.64
N GLY A 207 -1.09 -1.13 5.50
CA GLY A 207 -0.08 -0.83 6.52
C GLY A 207 0.16 -2.03 7.45
N LEU A 208 -0.90 -2.80 7.71
CA LEU A 208 -0.84 -4.05 8.48
C LEU A 208 -0.01 -5.15 7.80
N LEU A 209 0.13 -5.13 6.47
CA LEU A 209 0.94 -6.13 5.77
C LEU A 209 2.42 -6.01 6.16
N TYR A 210 2.94 -4.79 6.33
CA TYR A 210 4.34 -4.56 6.72
C TYR A 210 4.63 -5.22 8.06
N LEU A 211 3.85 -4.86 9.08
CA LEU A 211 4.04 -5.36 10.42
C LEU A 211 3.77 -6.87 10.51
N ALA A 212 2.68 -7.36 9.92
CA ALA A 212 2.31 -8.77 9.99
C ALA A 212 3.31 -9.67 9.21
N MET A 213 3.77 -9.25 8.03
CA MET A 213 4.78 -9.99 7.28
C MET A 213 6.13 -9.95 7.97
N TYR A 214 6.53 -8.79 8.49
CA TYR A 214 7.82 -8.65 9.18
C TYR A 214 7.88 -9.52 10.44
N VAL A 215 6.90 -9.38 11.33
CA VAL A 215 6.83 -10.18 12.57
C VAL A 215 6.70 -11.66 12.25
N GLY A 216 5.85 -12.04 11.28
CA GLY A 216 5.69 -13.44 10.89
C GLY A 216 6.94 -14.10 10.31
N ARG A 217 7.90 -13.32 9.81
CA ARG A 217 9.15 -13.83 9.23
C ARG A 217 10.33 -13.81 10.21
N HIS A 218 10.42 -12.79 11.07
CA HIS A 218 11.60 -12.55 11.90
C HIS A 218 11.40 -12.84 13.38
N ALA A 219 10.15 -12.89 13.87
CA ALA A 219 9.91 -13.21 15.26
C ALA A 219 9.82 -14.72 15.48
N ASP A 220 10.58 -15.24 16.43
CA ASP A 220 10.49 -16.62 16.90
C ASP A 220 9.16 -16.81 17.65
N GLU A 221 8.23 -17.53 17.02
CA GLU A 221 6.91 -17.84 17.61
C GLU A 221 7.04 -18.52 18.98
N ARG A 222 8.13 -19.24 19.26
CA ARG A 222 8.36 -19.92 20.56
C ARG A 222 8.77 -18.95 21.66
N LYS A 223 9.44 -17.85 21.33
CA LYS A 223 9.80 -16.80 22.31
C LYS A 223 8.61 -15.90 22.62
N LEU A 224 7.76 -15.71 21.63
CA LEU A 224 6.52 -14.96 21.76
C LEU A 224 5.37 -15.77 22.40
N CYS A 225 5.39 -17.10 22.29
CA CYS A 225 4.54 -18.02 23.05
C CYS A 225 5.36 -18.58 24.22
N GLY A 226 5.46 -17.86 25.34
CA GLY A 226 6.30 -18.28 26.48
C GLY A 226 6.27 -19.78 26.77
N GLN A 227 7.44 -20.37 27.06
CA GLN A 227 7.68 -21.81 27.22
C GLN A 227 6.48 -22.55 27.86
N ARG A 228 5.92 -23.53 27.14
CA ARG A 228 5.11 -24.59 27.76
C ARG A 228 6.02 -25.35 28.73
N THR A 229 6.00 -24.99 29.99
CA THR A 229 6.39 -25.92 31.04
C THR A 229 5.18 -26.82 31.27
N ASP A 230 5.20 -28.02 30.70
CA ASP A 230 4.38 -29.12 31.20
C ASP A 230 4.78 -29.33 32.67
N SER A 231 4.03 -28.75 33.59
CA SER A 231 4.19 -29.04 35.00
C SER A 231 3.71 -30.47 35.23
N VAL A 232 4.64 -31.41 35.25
CA VAL A 232 4.47 -32.71 35.88
C VAL A 232 3.93 -32.45 37.29
N LEU A 233 2.73 -32.98 37.56
CA LEU A 233 2.09 -32.97 38.87
C LEU A 233 3.05 -33.61 39.90
N ALA A 234 3.73 -32.78 40.67
CA ALA A 234 4.33 -33.17 41.92
C ALA A 234 3.51 -32.52 43.04
N ASP A 235 2.62 -33.32 43.63
CA ASP A 235 1.97 -33.02 44.89
C ASP A 235 3.00 -32.63 45.94
N SER A 236 2.94 -31.40 46.45
CA SER A 236 3.37 -31.16 47.83
C SER A 236 2.67 -29.92 48.41
N LYS A 237 2.14 -30.12 49.61
CA LYS A 237 1.37 -29.18 50.42
C LYS A 237 2.23 -28.00 50.91
N LYS A 238 1.52 -26.90 51.18
CA LYS A 238 1.77 -25.81 52.15
C LYS A 238 2.48 -24.51 51.68
N ALA A 239 1.63 -23.47 51.71
CA ALA A 239 1.70 -22.31 52.61
C ALA A 239 2.44 -21.04 52.19
N SER A 240 1.81 -19.96 52.64
CA SER A 240 2.29 -18.59 52.80
C SER A 240 2.16 -17.69 51.57
N GLY A 241 1.69 -16.49 51.88
CA GLY A 241 1.20 -15.52 50.93
C GLY A 241 2.30 -15.01 50.04
N ASP A 242 2.07 -15.10 48.75
CA ASP A 242 2.79 -14.31 47.78
C ASP A 242 1.75 -13.77 46.80
N ARG A 243 1.65 -12.45 46.72
CA ARG A 243 0.80 -11.76 45.74
C ARG A 243 1.37 -12.10 44.37
N ARG A 244 0.93 -13.23 43.80
CA ARG A 244 1.28 -13.61 42.43
C ARG A 244 0.86 -12.47 41.52
N ALA A 245 1.85 -11.77 40.99
CA ALA A 245 1.68 -10.93 39.82
C ALA A 245 0.91 -11.76 38.78
N ARG A 246 -0.24 -11.24 38.33
CA ARG A 246 -1.01 -11.83 37.23
C ARG A 246 -0.11 -11.87 36.00
N ARG A 247 0.55 -13.00 35.76
CA ARG A 247 1.20 -13.31 34.48
C ARG A 247 0.09 -13.66 33.50
N THR A 248 -0.29 -12.70 32.67
CA THR A 248 -1.15 -12.93 31.51
C THR A 248 -0.35 -13.64 30.42
N HIS A 249 -0.56 -14.96 30.33
CA HIS A 249 -0.13 -15.78 29.20
C HIS A 249 -0.82 -15.32 27.93
N LEU A 250 -0.08 -14.87 26.92
CA LEU A 250 -0.64 -14.53 25.62
C LEU A 250 0.31 -15.02 24.51
N PRO A 251 -0.13 -15.92 23.62
CA PRO A 251 0.67 -16.40 22.48
C PRO A 251 1.08 -15.26 21.53
N ALA A 252 2.09 -15.50 20.69
CA ALA A 252 2.71 -14.56 19.76
C ALA A 252 1.77 -13.69 18.93
N ALA A 253 0.70 -14.33 18.47
CA ALA A 253 -0.43 -13.75 17.79
C ALA A 253 -1.09 -12.58 18.55
N ASN A 254 -1.09 -12.62 19.88
CA ASN A 254 -1.69 -11.60 20.73
C ASN A 254 -0.78 -10.40 20.95
N VAL A 255 0.56 -10.53 20.87
CA VAL A 255 1.45 -9.36 21.01
C VAL A 255 1.19 -8.38 19.87
N LEU A 256 1.13 -8.89 18.63
CA LEU A 256 0.81 -8.12 17.43
C LEU A 256 -0.60 -7.52 17.50
N VAL A 257 -1.61 -8.33 17.84
CA VAL A 257 -3.00 -7.86 17.94
C VAL A 257 -3.17 -6.80 19.03
N ASN A 258 -2.60 -7.02 20.22
CA ASN A 258 -2.67 -6.04 21.30
C ASN A 258 -1.97 -4.73 20.92
N LEU A 259 -0.80 -4.82 20.28
CA LEU A 259 -0.09 -3.65 19.77
C LEU A 259 -0.96 -2.87 18.78
N LEU A 260 -1.63 -3.56 17.86
CA LEU A 260 -2.53 -2.93 16.90
C LEU A 260 -3.78 -2.33 17.57
N SER A 261 -4.38 -3.00 18.55
CA SER A 261 -5.54 -2.48 19.29
C SER A 261 -5.21 -1.20 20.05
N MET A 262 -4.01 -1.09 20.63
CA MET A 262 -3.55 0.13 21.29
C MET A 262 -3.38 1.29 20.29
N ILE A 263 -2.84 1.01 19.09
CA ILE A 263 -2.51 2.05 18.11
C ILE A 263 -3.72 2.47 17.27
N MET A 264 -4.55 1.52 16.85
CA MET A 264 -5.67 1.74 15.93
C MET A 264 -7.01 2.00 16.65
N GLY A 265 -7.10 1.70 17.95
CA GLY A 265 -8.31 1.83 18.77
C GLY A 265 -9.16 0.55 18.84
N ALA A 266 -10.00 0.44 19.88
CA ALA A 266 -10.76 -0.77 20.20
C ALA A 266 -11.79 -1.19 19.12
N ASP A 267 -12.31 -0.24 18.33
CA ASP A 267 -13.29 -0.49 17.26
C ASP A 267 -12.69 -1.22 16.04
N GLN A 268 -11.36 -1.36 15.98
CA GLN A 268 -10.64 -2.12 14.97
C GLN A 268 -9.92 -3.31 15.62
N SER A 269 -10.68 -4.15 16.33
CA SER A 269 -10.16 -5.41 16.84
C SER A 269 -9.85 -6.35 15.68
N TRP A 270 -8.58 -6.74 15.54
CA TRP A 270 -8.12 -7.70 14.54
C TRP A 270 -7.89 -9.04 15.21
N SER A 271 -8.39 -10.13 14.64
CA SER A 271 -7.99 -11.45 15.10
C SER A 271 -6.65 -11.87 14.47
N PRO A 272 -5.84 -12.72 15.15
CA PRO A 272 -4.62 -13.26 14.55
C PRO A 272 -4.88 -14.05 13.27
N SER A 273 -6.03 -14.72 13.18
CA SER A 273 -6.52 -15.42 11.99
C SER A 273 -6.74 -14.45 10.83
N GLU A 274 -7.39 -13.31 11.05
CA GLU A 274 -7.64 -12.31 10.01
C GLU A 274 -6.33 -11.75 9.45
N LEU A 275 -5.34 -11.48 10.31
CA LEU A 275 -4.03 -10.99 9.88
C LEU A 275 -3.30 -12.05 9.02
N LYS A 276 -3.36 -13.33 9.43
CA LYS A 276 -2.80 -14.43 8.64
C LYS A 276 -3.51 -14.62 7.30
N GLU A 277 -4.84 -14.59 7.30
CA GLU A 277 -5.63 -14.69 6.07
C GLU A 277 -5.33 -13.55 5.11
N LYS A 278 -5.17 -12.33 5.62
CA LYS A 278 -4.85 -11.16 4.80
C LYS A 278 -3.48 -11.28 4.12
N VAL A 279 -2.46 -11.72 4.85
CA VAL A 279 -1.13 -11.99 4.27
C VAL A 279 -1.21 -13.11 3.23
N LYS A 280 -1.99 -14.16 3.51
CA LYS A 280 -2.18 -15.29 2.59
C LYS A 280 -2.90 -14.87 1.30
N SER A 281 -3.97 -14.09 1.41
CA SER A 281 -4.70 -13.54 0.26
C SER A 281 -3.79 -12.63 -0.57
N PHE A 282 -3.01 -11.74 0.08
CA PHE A 282 -2.06 -10.90 -0.65
C PHE A 282 -0.99 -11.71 -1.40
N ARG A 283 -0.49 -12.80 -0.80
CA ARG A 283 0.44 -13.72 -1.47
C ARG A 283 -0.17 -14.43 -2.67
N GLN A 284 -1.45 -14.79 -2.61
CA GLN A 284 -2.17 -15.45 -3.69
C GLN A 284 -2.49 -14.48 -4.84
N ASP A 285 -2.95 -13.28 -4.49
CA ASP A 285 -3.41 -12.29 -5.46
C ASP A 285 -2.24 -11.55 -6.14
N TYR A 286 -1.14 -11.31 -5.42
CA TYR A 286 0.01 -10.51 -5.88
C TYR A 286 1.37 -11.15 -5.50
N PRO A 287 1.71 -12.33 -6.04
CA PRO A 287 2.88 -13.10 -5.61
C PRO A 287 4.21 -12.36 -5.86
N ARG A 288 4.31 -11.54 -6.90
CA ARG A 288 5.52 -10.75 -7.20
C ARG A 288 5.72 -9.64 -6.17
N LEU A 289 4.66 -8.89 -5.87
CA LEU A 289 4.70 -7.82 -4.86
C LEU A 289 4.93 -8.36 -3.46
N TYR A 290 4.37 -9.53 -3.14
CA TYR A 290 4.65 -10.23 -1.88
C TYR A 290 6.15 -10.51 -1.72
N ARG A 291 6.80 -11.08 -2.74
CA ARG A 291 8.25 -11.34 -2.71
C ARG A 291 9.06 -10.05 -2.62
N LEU A 292 8.66 -8.99 -3.32
CA LEU A 292 9.33 -7.69 -3.28
C LEU A 292 9.27 -7.07 -1.88
N LEU A 293 8.09 -7.05 -1.26
CA LEU A 293 7.90 -6.55 0.11
C LEU A 293 8.71 -7.38 1.12
N GLU A 294 8.67 -8.71 1.00
CA GLU A 294 9.45 -9.61 1.84
C GLU A 294 10.97 -9.38 1.70
N MET A 295 11.46 -9.22 0.47
CA MET A 295 12.86 -8.93 0.18
C MET A 295 13.29 -7.60 0.79
N LYS A 296 12.52 -6.53 0.61
CA LYS A 296 12.83 -5.21 1.16
C LYS A 296 12.82 -5.19 2.69
N LEU A 297 11.87 -5.86 3.33
CA LEU A 297 11.84 -6.02 4.79
C LEU A 297 13.06 -6.79 5.30
N ALA A 298 13.48 -7.85 4.58
CA ALA A 298 14.66 -8.62 4.94
C ALA A 298 15.96 -7.83 4.75
N GLU A 299 16.05 -6.98 3.72
CA GLU A 299 17.19 -6.08 3.51
C GLU A 299 17.29 -5.06 4.65
N LEU A 300 16.16 -4.41 4.98
CA LEU A 300 16.08 -3.43 6.06
C LEU A 300 16.42 -4.05 7.43
N HIS A 301 15.96 -5.28 7.68
CA HIS A 301 16.33 -6.05 8.88
C HIS A 301 17.83 -6.31 8.98
N LYS A 302 18.47 -6.74 7.89
CA LYS A 302 19.92 -6.98 7.86
C LYS A 302 20.70 -5.69 8.07
N PHE A 303 20.26 -4.60 7.45
CA PHE A 303 20.90 -3.29 7.63
C PHE A 303 20.82 -2.82 9.08
N ALA A 304 19.64 -2.92 9.69
CA ALA A 304 19.43 -2.55 11.10
C ALA A 304 20.17 -3.45 12.12
N SER A 305 20.72 -4.58 11.69
CA SER A 305 21.52 -5.48 12.53
C SER A 305 23.03 -5.23 12.46
N ARG A 306 23.48 -4.32 11.59
CA ARG A 306 24.88 -3.88 11.49
C ARG A 306 25.20 -2.87 12.57
#